data_AF-A0A519YPM8-F1
#
_entry.id   AF-A0A519YPM8-F1
#
_cell.length_a   1.000
_cell.length_b   1.000
_cell.length_c   1.000
_cell.angle_alpha   90.00
_cell.angle_beta   90.00
_cell.angle_gamma   90.00
#
_symmetry.space_group_name_H-M   'P 1'
#
loop_
_entity.id
_entity.type
_entity.pdbx_description
1 polymer ?
#
loop_
_entity_poly.entity_id
_entity_poly.type
_entity_poly.pdbx_seq_one_letter_code
_entity_poly.pdbx_strand_id
1 'polypeptide(L)' 'MPQRKCAVIIGVNKTGGMPILSAAISGAKNFANWAKSQNYETVLFTDDQGDVTIHEIKKAVRFFVDKGVYDT' A
#
# COMPACT_ATOMS: atom_id res chain seq x y z
N MET A 1 -17.60 -16.99 8.49
CA MET A 1 -17.70 -15.54 8.75
C MET A 1 -17.33 -14.82 7.46
N PRO A 2 -17.89 -13.64 7.14
CA PRO A 2 -17.51 -12.92 5.92
C PRO A 2 -16.02 -12.55 5.98
N GLN A 3 -15.28 -12.98 4.96
CA GLN A 3 -13.84 -12.74 4.79
C GLN A 3 -13.60 -11.25 4.48
N ARG A 4 -12.71 -10.59 5.23
CA ARG A 4 -12.38 -9.18 4.96
C ARG A 4 -11.30 -9.14 3.87
N LYS A 5 -11.26 -8.09 3.06
CA LYS A 5 -10.22 -7.90 2.04
C LYS A 5 -9.40 -6.68 2.43
N CYS A 6 -8.08 -6.76 2.32
CA CYS A 6 -7.20 -5.61 2.57
C CYS A 6 -6.08 -5.52 1.54
N ALA A 7 -5.55 -4.32 1.33
CA ALA A 7 -4.38 -4.11 0.49
C ALA A 7 -3.43 -3.07 1.09
N VAL A 8 -2.16 -3.44 1.16
CA VAL A 8 -1.04 -2.53 1.44
C VAL A 8 -0.40 -2.16 0.11
N ILE A 9 -0.49 -0.90 -0.28
CA ILE A 9 -0.14 -0.44 -1.62
C ILE A 9 1.02 0.55 -1.49
N ILE A 10 2.08 0.34 -2.28
CA ILE A 10 3.33 1.09 -2.15
C ILE A 10 3.73 1.59 -3.54
N GLY A 11 3.96 2.89 -3.67
CA GLY A 11 4.51 3.51 -4.87
C GLY A 11 5.63 4.47 -4.50
N VAL A 12 6.88 4.11 -4.80
CA VAL A 12 8.06 4.92 -4.49
C VAL A 12 8.68 5.43 -5.78
N ASN A 13 8.75 6.74 -5.95
CA ASN A 13 9.36 7.40 -7.09
C ASN A 13 10.89 7.41 -7.00
N LYS A 14 11.45 7.66 -5.81
CA LYS A 14 12.90 7.75 -5.62
C LYS A 14 13.30 7.12 -4.30
N THR A 15 14.35 6.31 -4.35
CA THR A 15 14.96 5.73 -3.15
C THR A 15 16.48 5.67 -3.32
N GLY A 16 17.20 6.20 -2.34
CA GLY A 16 18.65 6.27 -2.31
C GLY A 16 19.28 6.68 -3.65
N GLY A 17 20.30 5.92 -4.09
CA GLY A 17 21.00 6.13 -5.36
C GLY A 17 20.28 5.64 -6.62
N MET A 18 19.06 5.08 -6.51
CA MET A 18 18.40 4.40 -7.64
C MET A 18 17.73 5.38 -8.62
N PRO A 19 17.54 5.01 -9.90
CA PRO A 19 16.84 5.86 -10.86
C PRO A 19 15.42 6.23 -10.41
N ILE A 20 14.95 7.37 -10.89
CA ILE A 20 13.59 7.87 -10.63
C ILE A 20 12.57 7.04 -11.43
N LEU A 21 11.50 6.60 -10.77
CA LEU A 21 10.38 5.86 -11.36
C LEU A 21 9.08 6.68 -11.25
N SER A 22 8.93 7.66 -12.15
CA SER A 22 7.82 8.62 -12.12
C SER A 22 6.43 8.00 -12.18
N ALA A 23 6.29 6.80 -12.76
CA ALA A 23 5.01 6.09 -12.86
C ALA A 23 4.64 5.26 -11.63
N ALA A 24 5.56 5.06 -10.67
CA ALA A 24 5.29 4.21 -9.50
C ALA A 24 4.18 4.80 -8.61
N ILE A 25 4.19 6.13 -8.40
CA ILE A 25 3.17 6.83 -7.60
C ILE A 25 1.81 6.76 -8.29
N SER A 26 1.74 7.07 -9.59
CA SER A 26 0.46 7.09 -10.32
C SER A 26 -0.15 5.69 -10.42
N GLY A 27 0.67 4.66 -10.66
CA GLY A 27 0.24 3.26 -10.62
C GLY A 27 -0.32 2.86 -9.25
N ALA A 28 0.38 3.21 -8.17
CA ALA A 28 -0.07 2.92 -6.80
C ALA A 28 -1.39 3.63 -6.45
N LYS A 29 -1.56 4.90 -6.84
CA LYS A 29 -2.81 5.64 -6.65
C LYS A 29 -3.97 5.02 -7.43
N ASN A 30 -3.73 4.63 -8.69
CA ASN A 30 -4.75 3.98 -9.52
C ASN A 30 -5.18 2.63 -8.93
N PHE A 31 -4.22 1.83 -8.46
CA PHE A 31 -4.51 0.55 -7.82
C PHE A 31 -5.25 0.73 -6.49
N ALA A 32 -4.91 1.75 -5.70
CA ALA A 32 -5.65 2.06 -4.47
C ALA A 32 -7.10 2.44 -4.73
N ASN A 33 -7.38 3.20 -5.78
CA ASN A 33 -8.74 3.53 -6.18
C ASN A 33 -9.52 2.29 -6.63
N TRP A 34 -8.88 1.41 -7.40
CA TRP A 34 -9.48 0.13 -7.79
C TRP A 34 -9.74 -0.77 -6.57
N ALA A 35 -8.77 -0.95 -5.68
CA ALA A 35 -8.93 -1.80 -4.50
C ALA A 35 -10.06 -1.30 -3.58
N LYS A 36 -10.17 0.02 -3.38
CA LYS A 36 -11.31 0.63 -2.68
C LYS A 36 -12.65 0.33 -3.36
N SER A 37 -12.73 0.38 -4.70
CA SER A 37 -13.95 0.04 -5.43
C SER A 37 -14.35 -1.44 -5.29
N GLN A 38 -13.38 -2.31 -4.99
CA GLN A 38 -13.58 -3.72 -4.69
C GLN A 38 -13.85 -4.01 -3.20
N ASN A 39 -14.09 -2.97 -2.39
CA ASN A 39 -14.33 -3.04 -0.94
C ASN A 39 -13.13 -3.58 -0.12
N TYR A 40 -11.90 -3.31 -0.55
CA TYR A 40 -10.71 -3.60 0.26
C TYR A 40 -10.52 -2.49 1.31
N GLU A 41 -10.15 -2.87 2.53
CA GLU A 41 -9.55 -1.96 3.49
C GLU A 41 -8.11 -1.65 3.02
N THR A 42 -7.82 -0.40 2.68
CA THR A 42 -6.57 -0.04 1.97
C THR A 42 -5.72 0.91 2.77
N VAL A 43 -4.40 0.77 2.63
CA VAL A 43 -3.42 1.80 2.98
C VAL A 43 -2.51 2.04 1.77
N LEU A 44 -2.21 3.30 1.50
CA LEU A 44 -1.35 3.73 0.40
C LEU A 44 -0.13 4.45 0.97
N PHE A 45 1.05 3.99 0.57
CA PHE A 45 2.33 4.63 0.87
C PHE A 45 2.94 5.20 -0.42
N THR A 46 3.19 6.50 -0.42
CA THR A 46 3.85 7.22 -1.53
C THR A 46 4.87 8.21 -0.99
N ASP A 47 5.93 8.44 -1.75
CA ASP A 47 7.02 9.38 -1.41
C ASP A 47 6.74 10.83 -1.89
N ASP A 48 5.49 11.15 -2.23
CA ASP A 48 5.08 12.49 -2.65
C ASP A 48 4.80 13.45 -1.48
N GLN A 49 4.63 12.93 -0.26
CA GLN A 49 4.35 13.72 0.95
C GLN A 49 5.40 13.53 2.06
N GLY A 50 6.45 12.74 1.80
CA GLY A 50 7.50 12.41 2.77
C GLY A 50 8.08 11.02 2.50
N ASP A 51 9.15 10.66 3.20
CA ASP A 51 9.81 9.38 2.99
C ASP A 51 8.90 8.20 3.36
N VAL A 52 8.92 7.15 2.52
CA VAL A 52 8.27 5.87 2.85
C VAL A 52 9.25 4.99 3.62
N THR A 53 8.91 4.61 4.86
CA THR A 53 9.79 3.77 5.67
C THR A 53 9.37 2.29 5.70
N ILE A 54 10.35 1.40 5.82
CA ILE A 54 10.11 -0.05 6.03
C ILE A 54 9.32 -0.29 7.33
N HIS A 55 9.55 0.54 8.35
CA HIS A 55 8.86 0.43 9.63
C HIS A 55 7.34 0.60 9.47
N GLU A 56 6.91 1.63 8.75
CA GLU A 56 5.50 1.91 8.51
C GLU A 56 4.82 0.82 7.67
N ILE A 57 5.51 0.33 6.65
CA ILE A 57 5.02 -0.79 5.83
C ILE A 57 4.80 -2.04 6.71
N LYS A 58 5.80 -2.42 7.53
CA LYS A 58 5.68 -3.57 8.42
C LYS A 58 4.57 -3.39 9.46
N LYS A 59 4.40 -2.18 9.99
CA LYS A 59 3.32 -1.84 10.93
C LYS A 59 1.96 -2.02 10.28
N ALA A 60 1.77 -1.55 9.04
CA ALA A 60 0.54 -1.71 8.30
C ALA A 60 0.23 -3.18 7.97
N VAL A 61 1.22 -3.94 7.53
CA VAL A 61 1.06 -5.38 7.25
C VAL A 61 0.62 -6.10 8.53
N ARG A 62 1.29 -5.87 9.67
CA ARG A 62 0.90 -6.48 10.96
C ARG A 62 -0.51 -6.06 11.36
N PHE A 63 -0.85 -4.78 11.27
CA PHE A 63 -2.19 -4.30 11.58
C PHE A 63 -3.28 -5.06 10.81
N PHE A 64 -3.07 -5.31 9.52
CA PHE A 64 -4.01 -6.12 8.75
C PHE A 64 -3.95 -7.58 9.16
N VAL A 65 -2.78 -8.24 9.19
CA VAL A 65 -2.68 -9.65 9.57
C VAL A 65 -3.32 -9.93 10.95
N ASP A 66 -3.05 -9.08 11.94
CA ASP A 66 -3.54 -9.21 13.32
C ASP A 66 -5.06 -8.99 13.42
N LYS A 67 -5.67 -8.25 12.49
CA LYS A 67 -7.12 -8.05 12.44
C LYS A 67 -7.91 -9.31 12.06
N GLY A 68 -7.23 -10.33 11.51
CA GLY A 68 -7.76 -11.68 11.30
C GLY A 68 -8.81 -11.81 10.20
N VAL A 69 -8.59 -12.81 9.33
CA VAL A 69 -9.44 -13.33 8.22
C VAL A 69 -9.41 -12.48 6.93
N TYR A 70 -8.40 -12.74 6.09
CA TYR A 70 -8.27 -12.21 4.73
C TYR A 70 -8.16 -13.33 3.69
N ASP A 71 -8.73 -13.14 2.49
CA ASP A 71 -8.55 -14.08 1.37
C ASP A 71 -7.09 -14.10 0.90
N THR A 72 -6.57 -15.29 0.64
CA THR A 72 -5.28 -15.53 -0.04
C THR A 72 -5.46 -15.69 -1.53
#